data_AF-A0A3D0PWF0-F1
#
_entry.id   AF-A0A3D0PWF0-F1
#
_cell.length_a   1.000
_cell.length_b   1.000
_cell.length_c   1.000
_cell.angle_alpha   90.00
_cell.angle_beta   90.00
_cell.angle_gamma   90.00
#
_symmetry.space_group_name_H-M   'P 1'
#
loop_
_entity.id
_entity.type
_entity.pdbx_description
1 polymer ?
#
loop_
_entity_poly.entity_id
_entity_poly.type
_entity_poly.pdbx_seq_one_letter_code
_entity_poly.pdbx_strand_id
1 'polypeptide(L)'
;MGQISKQVAARNENHGGVSFDQMMYQAKVFATSEIIPQAYRGKPQNILVAMQFGAPLGLNAVQSLQNITVINGTPTASASFITGLVRHAGHRLWTEKDAQNLSVTAHIQRADDPEHVISVTRDKQWAQQMGLLNKDNYRKQPLTMLTWRAITAVAREACPEILFGVQYTPDEMRDMDTADDDSVSVEDIRETADDTETTDEGEQQ
;
A
#
# COMPACT_ATOMS: atom_id res chain seq x y z
N MET A 1 -14.32 42.28 27.27
CA MET A 1 -14.30 41.47 26.03
C MET A 1 -12.98 40.76 25.72
N GLY A 2 -11.83 41.12 26.34
CA GLY A 2 -10.52 40.54 25.98
C GLY A 2 -10.16 39.16 26.57
N GLN A 3 -10.85 38.67 27.61
CA GLN A 3 -10.52 37.36 28.23
C GLN A 3 -11.26 36.17 27.60
N ILE A 4 -12.48 36.38 27.10
CA ILE A 4 -13.27 35.33 26.42
C ILE A 4 -12.63 34.96 25.08
N SER A 5 -12.08 35.95 24.35
CA SER A 5 -11.38 35.73 23.08
C SER A 5 -10.09 34.93 23.25
N LYS A 6 -9.35 35.13 24.35
CA LYS A 6 -8.14 34.32 24.67
C LYS A 6 -8.48 32.89 25.12
N GLN A 7 -9.59 32.69 25.82
CA GLN A 7 -10.06 31.33 26.17
C GLN A 7 -10.58 30.57 24.96
N VAL A 8 -11.20 31.22 23.98
CA VAL A 8 -11.63 30.58 22.72
C VAL A 8 -10.43 30.25 21.82
N ALA A 9 -9.40 31.11 21.79
CA ALA A 9 -8.15 30.84 21.08
C ALA A 9 -7.38 29.66 21.70
N ALA A 10 -7.23 29.62 23.03
CA ALA A 10 -6.59 28.50 23.73
C ALA A 10 -7.40 27.19 23.66
N ARG A 11 -8.73 27.27 23.49
CA ARG A 11 -9.60 26.12 23.28
C ARG A 11 -9.45 25.53 21.86
N ASN A 12 -9.01 26.33 20.89
CA ASN A 12 -8.69 25.87 19.53
C ASN A 12 -7.25 25.37 19.37
N GLU A 13 -6.37 25.55 20.36
CA GLU A 13 -5.04 24.92 20.39
C GLU A 13 -5.11 23.45 20.87
N ASN A 14 -6.23 23.05 21.48
CA ASN A 14 -6.50 21.71 21.97
C ASN A 14 -7.47 20.94 21.05
N HIS A 15 -7.22 20.96 19.74
CA HIS A 15 -7.76 19.90 18.88
C HIS A 15 -7.00 18.63 19.25
N GLY A 16 -7.70 17.64 19.82
CA GLY A 16 -7.13 16.35 20.29
C GLY A 16 -6.55 15.44 19.19
N GLY A 17 -5.97 16.01 18.14
CA GLY A 17 -5.20 15.32 17.10
C GLY A 17 -3.72 15.70 17.22
N VAL A 18 -2.85 14.72 16.99
CA VAL A 18 -1.39 14.91 16.98
C VAL A 18 -1.04 15.93 15.90
N SER A 19 -0.29 16.98 16.24
CA SER A 19 0.13 17.97 15.23
C SER A 19 1.07 17.34 14.21
N PHE A 20 1.12 17.88 12.99
CA PHE A 20 2.03 17.36 11.95
C PHE A 20 3.49 17.35 12.43
N ASP A 21 3.91 18.38 13.15
CA ASP A 21 5.24 18.47 13.76
C ASP A 21 5.48 17.38 14.81
N GLN A 22 4.48 17.08 15.64
CA GLN A 22 4.56 16.00 16.62
C GLN A 22 4.63 14.62 15.95
N MET A 23 3.85 14.39 14.88
CA MET A 23 3.94 13.16 14.09
C MET A 23 5.32 13.02 13.45
N MET A 24 5.86 14.10 12.90
CA MET A 24 7.20 14.10 12.31
C MET A 24 8.29 13.84 13.37
N TYR A 25 8.14 14.42 14.57
CA TYR A 25 9.03 14.11 15.70
C TYR A 25 8.96 12.62 16.07
N GLN A 26 7.76 12.06 16.22
CA GLN A 26 7.56 10.63 16.49
C GLN A 26 8.22 9.76 15.41
N ALA A 27 8.05 10.13 14.13
CA ALA A 27 8.66 9.41 13.02
C ALA A 27 10.20 9.44 13.06
N LYS A 28 10.81 10.57 13.45
CA LYS A 28 12.26 10.69 13.67
C LYS A 28 12.74 9.78 14.81
N VAL A 29 11.98 9.70 15.91
CA VAL A 29 12.30 8.79 17.02
C VAL A 29 12.21 7.32 16.59
N PHE A 30 11.22 6.96 15.78
CA PHE A 30 11.14 5.59 15.25
C PHE A 30 12.25 5.27 14.27
N ALA A 31 12.68 6.23 13.45
CA ALA A 31 13.74 6.04 12.48
C ALA A 31 15.09 5.62 13.11
N THR A 32 15.33 5.94 14.39
CA THR A 32 16.52 5.54 15.14
C THR A 32 16.39 4.17 15.83
N SER A 33 15.21 3.55 15.79
CA SER A 33 14.97 2.26 16.43
C SER A 33 15.38 1.10 15.54
N GLU A 34 15.96 0.06 16.13
CA GLU A 34 16.32 -1.16 15.41
C GLU A 34 15.15 -2.15 15.28
N ILE A 35 14.11 -2.00 16.11
CA ILE A 35 12.94 -2.91 16.12
C ILE A 35 12.02 -2.71 14.90
N ILE A 36 12.09 -1.56 14.24
CA ILE A 36 11.29 -1.28 13.05
C ILE A 36 11.92 -1.94 11.81
N PRO A 37 11.13 -2.25 10.77
CA PRO A 37 11.66 -2.86 9.54
C PRO A 37 12.74 -2.00 8.88
N GLN A 38 13.71 -2.67 8.26
CA GLN A 38 14.87 -2.01 7.63
C GLN A 38 14.47 -0.99 6.57
N ALA A 39 13.34 -1.20 5.88
CA ALA A 39 12.81 -0.27 4.88
C ALA A 39 12.53 1.15 5.42
N TYR A 40 12.34 1.28 6.74
CA TYR A 40 11.98 2.54 7.41
C TYR A 40 13.11 3.15 8.24
N ARG A 41 14.18 2.41 8.53
CA ARG A 41 15.30 2.90 9.34
C ARG A 41 15.98 4.10 8.68
N GLY A 42 16.20 5.17 9.44
CA GLY A 42 16.75 6.42 8.94
C GLY A 42 15.85 7.19 7.95
N LYS A 43 14.59 6.76 7.74
CA LYS A 43 13.66 7.36 6.75
C LYS A 43 12.38 7.86 7.44
N PRO A 44 12.45 8.96 8.21
CA PRO A 44 11.30 9.47 8.97
C PRO A 44 10.11 9.88 8.09
N GLN A 45 10.34 10.35 6.85
CA GLN A 45 9.26 10.70 5.92
C GLN A 45 8.44 9.47 5.55
N ASN A 46 9.09 8.33 5.27
CA ASN A 46 8.41 7.08 4.94
C ASN A 46 7.62 6.55 6.16
N ILE A 47 8.16 6.72 7.37
CA ILE A 47 7.47 6.34 8.61
C ILE A 47 6.20 7.16 8.79
N LEU A 48 6.28 8.48 8.60
CA LEU A 48 5.13 9.36 8.74
C LEU A 48 4.02 9.00 7.73
N VAL A 49 4.40 8.75 6.47
CA VAL A 49 3.43 8.31 5.44
C VAL A 49 2.80 6.97 5.83
N ALA A 50 3.59 5.99 6.28
CA ALA A 50 3.06 4.70 6.72
C ALA A 50 2.10 4.85 7.90
N MET A 51 2.42 5.72 8.88
CA MET A 51 1.53 6.03 10.00
C MET A 51 0.20 6.65 9.56
N GLN A 52 0.25 7.63 8.64
CA GLN A 52 -0.97 8.26 8.12
C GLN A 52 -1.80 7.29 7.30
N PHE A 53 -1.15 6.37 6.56
CA PHE A 53 -1.83 5.34 5.80
C PHE A 53 -2.49 4.30 6.70
N GLY A 54 -1.84 3.92 7.81
CA GLY A 54 -2.40 2.96 8.77
C GLY A 54 -3.50 3.52 9.67
N ALA A 55 -3.55 4.84 9.89
CA ALA A 55 -4.51 5.44 10.82
C ALA A 55 -6.00 5.20 10.44
N PRO A 56 -6.44 5.38 9.18
CA PRO A 56 -7.79 5.01 8.75
C PRO A 56 -8.10 3.53 8.91
N LEU A 57 -7.07 2.67 8.89
CA LEU A 57 -7.17 1.22 9.08
C LEU A 57 -7.25 0.82 10.56
N GLY A 58 -7.29 1.80 11.47
CA GLY A 58 -7.26 1.57 12.91
C GLY A 58 -5.91 1.08 13.42
N LEU A 59 -4.84 1.18 12.63
CA LEU A 59 -3.51 0.76 13.04
C LEU A 59 -2.83 1.84 13.88
N ASN A 60 -2.17 1.41 14.94
CA ASN A 60 -1.18 2.26 15.59
C ASN A 60 0.10 2.37 14.74
N ALA A 61 0.99 3.28 15.13
CA ALA A 61 2.20 3.53 14.35
C ALA A 61 3.10 2.29 14.17
N VAL A 62 3.28 1.48 15.22
CA VAL A 62 4.12 0.27 15.14
C VAL A 62 3.50 -0.78 14.22
N GLN A 63 2.18 -0.99 14.32
CA GLN A 63 1.44 -1.89 13.43
C GLN A 63 1.50 -1.42 11.97
N SER A 64 1.44 -0.11 11.75
CA SER A 64 1.56 0.50 10.43
C SER A 64 2.92 0.18 9.80
N LEU A 65 4.00 0.36 10.55
CA LEU A 65 5.35 0.06 10.07
C LEU A 65 5.58 -1.42 9.79
N GLN A 66 4.96 -2.32 10.56
CA GLN A 66 5.11 -3.76 10.36
C GLN A 66 4.33 -4.27 9.15
N ASN A 67 3.14 -3.72 8.89
CA ASN A 67 2.21 -4.27 7.90
C ASN A 67 2.25 -3.56 6.55
N ILE A 68 2.62 -2.28 6.52
CA ILE A 68 2.70 -1.48 5.30
C ILE A 68 4.15 -1.45 4.85
N THR A 69 4.40 -1.66 3.57
CA THR A 69 5.72 -1.49 2.93
C THR A 69 5.54 -0.74 1.62
N VAL A 70 6.38 0.24 1.35
CA VAL A 70 6.35 0.96 0.08
C VAL A 70 7.37 0.33 -0.88
N ILE A 71 6.91 -0.05 -2.08
CA ILE A 71 7.74 -0.57 -3.16
C ILE A 71 7.50 0.34 -4.37
N ASN A 72 8.57 0.93 -4.92
CA ASN A 72 8.50 1.83 -6.08
C ASN A 72 7.40 2.92 -5.96
N GLY A 73 7.28 3.53 -4.77
CA GLY A 73 6.27 4.56 -4.49
C GLY A 73 4.85 4.04 -4.22
N THR A 74 4.61 2.73 -4.38
CA THR A 74 3.30 2.13 -4.17
C THR A 74 3.21 1.45 -2.80
N PRO A 75 2.21 1.78 -1.97
CA PRO A 75 1.98 1.10 -0.70
C PRO A 75 1.48 -0.32 -0.93
N THR A 76 2.13 -1.27 -0.25
CA THR A 76 1.79 -2.70 -0.25
C THR A 76 1.57 -3.15 1.18
N ALA A 77 0.80 -4.22 1.39
CA ALA A 77 0.65 -4.82 2.71
C ALA A 77 0.59 -6.33 2.66
N SER A 78 0.87 -6.97 3.79
CA SER A 78 0.87 -8.44 3.86
C SER A 78 -0.53 -9.04 3.63
N ALA A 79 -0.59 -10.25 3.07
CA ALA A 79 -1.86 -10.97 2.90
C ALA A 79 -2.57 -11.24 4.24
N SER A 80 -1.80 -11.45 5.32
CA SER A 80 -2.33 -11.59 6.68
C SER A 80 -3.03 -10.32 7.15
N PHE A 81 -2.46 -9.16 6.84
CA PHE A 81 -3.06 -7.87 7.18
C PHE A 81 -4.35 -7.63 6.39
N ILE A 82 -4.33 -7.89 5.08
CA ILE A 82 -5.54 -7.83 4.23
C ILE A 82 -6.64 -8.75 4.78
N THR A 83 -6.29 -9.97 5.21
CA THR A 83 -7.23 -10.88 5.86
C THR A 83 -7.84 -10.27 7.13
N GLY A 84 -7.02 -9.58 7.93
CA GLY A 84 -7.47 -8.83 9.11
C GLY A 84 -8.48 -7.74 8.76
N LEU A 85 -8.20 -6.94 7.72
CA LEU A 85 -9.12 -5.90 7.25
C LEU A 85 -10.47 -6.46 6.79
N VAL A 86 -10.45 -7.53 5.99
CA VAL A 86 -11.68 -8.22 5.52
C VAL A 86 -12.54 -8.65 6.71
N ARG A 87 -11.92 -9.27 7.72
CA ARG A 87 -12.63 -9.73 8.91
C ARG A 87 -13.08 -8.59 9.81
N HIS A 88 -12.29 -7.53 9.91
CA HIS A 88 -12.63 -6.35 10.69
C HIS A 88 -13.86 -5.61 10.10
N ALA A 89 -13.98 -5.60 8.78
CA ALA A 89 -15.18 -5.10 8.08
C ALA A 89 -16.42 -6.01 8.26
N GLY A 90 -16.30 -7.12 8.99
CA GLY A 90 -17.38 -8.07 9.26
C GLY A 90 -17.59 -9.11 8.18
N HIS A 91 -16.76 -9.13 7.13
CA HIS A 91 -16.84 -10.14 6.07
C HIS A 91 -16.21 -11.46 6.50
N ARG A 92 -16.64 -12.55 5.87
CA ARG A 92 -16.06 -13.88 6.10
C ARG A 92 -15.06 -14.19 5.01
N LEU A 93 -13.86 -14.61 5.42
CA LEU A 93 -12.78 -15.06 4.53
C LEU A 93 -12.27 -16.42 4.97
N TRP A 94 -12.30 -17.39 4.05
CA TRP A 94 -11.73 -18.73 4.22
C TRP A 94 -10.99 -19.19 2.96
N THR A 95 -10.17 -20.23 3.12
CA THR A 95 -9.38 -20.81 2.02
C THR A 95 -9.51 -22.32 2.02
N GLU A 96 -9.72 -22.89 0.85
CA GLU A 96 -9.69 -24.32 0.58
C GLU A 96 -8.37 -24.66 -0.10
N LYS A 97 -7.65 -25.64 0.44
CA LYS A 97 -6.31 -26.00 -0.02
C LYS A 97 -6.29 -27.43 -0.52
N ASP A 98 -5.89 -27.60 -1.78
CA ASP A 98 -5.58 -28.89 -2.38
C ASP A 98 -4.06 -29.01 -2.52
N ALA A 99 -3.44 -29.71 -1.58
CA ALA A 99 -2.00 -29.92 -1.57
C ALA A 99 -1.54 -30.90 -2.67
N GLN A 100 -2.41 -31.79 -3.12
CA GLN A 100 -2.06 -32.81 -4.13
C GLN A 100 -1.94 -32.16 -5.51
N ASN A 101 -2.86 -31.26 -5.82
CA ASN A 101 -2.88 -30.53 -7.10
C ASN A 101 -2.19 -29.16 -7.04
N LEU A 102 -1.61 -28.78 -5.89
CA LEU A 102 -1.05 -27.44 -5.64
C LEU A 102 -2.02 -26.34 -6.07
N SER A 103 -3.20 -26.35 -5.46
CA SER A 103 -4.27 -25.39 -5.72
C SER A 103 -4.81 -24.83 -4.42
N VAL A 104 -5.10 -23.53 -4.43
CA VAL A 104 -5.77 -22.85 -3.31
C VAL A 104 -6.89 -21.99 -3.85
N THR A 105 -8.09 -22.18 -3.32
CA THR A 105 -9.24 -21.30 -3.57
C THR A 105 -9.51 -20.47 -2.33
N ALA A 106 -9.56 -19.16 -2.49
CA ALA A 106 -9.98 -18.24 -1.43
C ALA A 106 -11.39 -17.74 -1.72
N HIS A 107 -12.19 -17.60 -0.66
CA HIS A 107 -13.57 -17.16 -0.74
C HIS A 107 -13.79 -15.97 0.18
N ILE A 108 -14.60 -15.02 -0.29
CA ILE A 108 -15.14 -13.95 0.53
C ILE A 108 -16.66 -13.94 0.42
N GLN A 109 -17.31 -13.96 1.59
CA GLN A 109 -18.72 -13.65 1.73
C GLN A 109 -18.82 -12.28 2.40
N ARG A 110 -19.39 -11.31 1.69
CA ARG A 110 -19.57 -9.97 2.24
C ARG A 110 -20.70 -9.99 3.28
N ALA A 111 -20.68 -9.01 4.17
CA ALA A 111 -21.67 -8.91 5.25
C ALA A 111 -22.97 -8.24 4.79
N ASP A 112 -22.86 -7.34 3.81
CA ASP A 112 -23.95 -6.62 3.15
C ASP A 112 -24.58 -7.43 2.01
N ASP A 113 -23.83 -8.32 1.36
CA ASP A 113 -24.32 -9.25 0.34
C ASP A 113 -23.90 -10.70 0.67
N PRO A 114 -24.64 -11.39 1.56
CA PRO A 114 -24.29 -12.75 1.99
C PRO A 114 -24.64 -13.82 0.94
N GLU A 115 -25.50 -13.53 -0.05
CA GLU A 115 -25.91 -14.51 -1.07
C GLU A 115 -24.87 -14.67 -2.17
N HIS A 116 -24.04 -13.64 -2.41
CA HIS A 116 -23.02 -13.65 -3.45
C HIS A 116 -21.62 -13.93 -2.88
N VAL A 117 -21.24 -15.21 -2.84
CA VAL A 117 -19.88 -15.61 -2.47
C VAL A 117 -18.95 -15.45 -3.67
N ILE A 118 -17.92 -14.63 -3.51
CA ILE A 118 -16.88 -14.43 -4.52
C ILE A 118 -15.69 -15.33 -4.20
N SER A 119 -15.13 -15.98 -5.21
CA SER A 119 -14.05 -16.94 -5.04
C SER A 119 -13.00 -16.85 -6.12
N VAL A 120 -11.73 -16.94 -5.75
CA VAL A 120 -10.60 -16.94 -6.68
C VAL A 120 -9.69 -18.12 -6.39
N THR A 121 -9.37 -18.88 -7.44
CA THR A 121 -8.43 -20.01 -7.38
C THR A 121 -7.06 -19.60 -7.93
N ARG A 122 -6.01 -20.01 -7.22
CA ARG A 122 -4.62 -19.94 -7.66
C ARG A 122 -4.02 -21.33 -7.59
N ASP A 123 -3.66 -21.86 -8.74
CA ASP A 123 -3.11 -23.20 -8.89
C ASP A 123 -1.70 -23.20 -9.50
N LYS A 124 -1.16 -24.40 -9.66
CA LYS A 124 0.15 -24.60 -10.29
C LYS A 124 0.21 -24.07 -11.72
N GLN A 125 -0.86 -24.23 -12.51
CA GLN A 125 -0.90 -23.77 -13.90
C GLN A 125 -0.82 -22.25 -13.97
N TRP A 126 -1.59 -21.56 -13.13
CA TRP A 126 -1.53 -20.12 -12.98
C TRP A 126 -0.13 -19.65 -12.55
N ALA A 127 0.48 -20.30 -11.55
CA ALA A 127 1.81 -19.95 -11.10
C ALA A 127 2.87 -20.19 -12.20
N GLN A 128 2.69 -21.19 -13.06
CA GLN A 128 3.54 -21.43 -14.22
C GLN A 128 3.40 -20.33 -15.27
N GLN A 129 2.16 -19.95 -15.61
CA GLN A 129 1.88 -18.86 -16.56
C GLN A 129 2.49 -17.53 -16.10
N MET A 130 2.48 -17.28 -14.79
CA MET A 130 3.07 -16.08 -14.17
C MET A 130 4.59 -16.18 -13.97
N GLY A 131 5.25 -17.28 -14.39
CA GLY A 131 6.70 -17.46 -14.22
C GLY A 131 7.17 -17.61 -12.77
N LEU A 132 6.27 -17.90 -11.83
CA LEU A 132 6.55 -17.88 -10.39
C LEU A 132 7.21 -19.16 -9.88
N LEU A 133 7.04 -20.28 -10.58
CA LEU A 133 7.54 -21.59 -10.13
C LEU A 133 9.06 -21.65 -9.94
N ASN A 134 9.82 -20.77 -10.62
CA ASN A 134 11.27 -20.73 -10.51
C ASN A 134 11.78 -19.90 -9.32
N LYS A 135 10.90 -19.12 -8.67
CA LYS A 135 11.26 -18.25 -7.55
C LYS A 135 11.49 -19.05 -6.27
N ASP A 136 12.52 -18.68 -5.51
CA ASP A 136 12.99 -19.44 -4.34
C ASP A 136 11.89 -19.63 -3.27
N ASN A 137 11.10 -18.59 -3.01
CA ASN A 137 9.94 -18.64 -2.11
C ASN A 137 8.86 -19.62 -2.58
N TYR A 138 8.54 -19.65 -3.88
CA TYR A 138 7.59 -20.60 -4.47
C TYR A 138 8.11 -22.03 -4.45
N ARG A 139 9.43 -22.23 -4.62
CA ARG A 139 10.05 -23.57 -4.51
C ARG A 139 10.04 -24.09 -3.08
N LYS A 140 10.31 -23.23 -2.10
CA LYS A 140 10.37 -23.61 -0.68
C LYS A 140 8.98 -23.78 -0.06
N GLN A 141 8.01 -22.94 -0.42
CA GLN A 141 6.69 -22.88 0.22
C GLN A 141 5.56 -22.62 -0.79
N PRO A 142 5.35 -23.51 -1.77
CA PRO A 142 4.42 -23.27 -2.89
C PRO A 142 2.98 -23.04 -2.42
N LEU A 143 2.48 -23.86 -1.50
CA LEU A 143 1.09 -23.78 -1.02
C LEU A 143 0.84 -22.49 -0.22
N THR A 144 1.83 -22.03 0.55
CA THR A 144 1.76 -20.76 1.28
C THR A 144 1.68 -19.58 0.32
N MET A 145 2.54 -19.57 -0.71
CA MET A 145 2.54 -18.51 -1.72
C MET A 145 1.21 -18.48 -2.48
N LEU A 146 0.69 -19.63 -2.92
CA LEU A 146 -0.62 -19.71 -3.58
C LEU A 146 -1.75 -19.22 -2.67
N THR A 147 -1.68 -19.54 -1.37
CA THR A 147 -2.66 -19.04 -0.37
C THR A 147 -2.66 -17.51 -0.35
N TRP A 148 -1.50 -16.87 -0.28
CA TRP A 148 -1.42 -15.41 -0.25
C TRP A 148 -1.91 -14.76 -1.54
N ARG A 149 -1.61 -15.37 -2.70
CA ARG A 149 -2.10 -14.88 -4.00
C ARG A 149 -3.61 -15.05 -4.16
N ALA A 150 -4.19 -16.13 -3.63
CA ALA A 150 -5.63 -16.34 -3.67
C ALA A 150 -6.35 -15.32 -2.78
N ILE A 151 -5.87 -15.13 -1.54
CA ILE A 151 -6.45 -14.17 -0.56
C ILE A 151 -6.48 -12.75 -1.11
N THR A 152 -5.36 -12.26 -1.63
CA THR A 152 -5.25 -10.88 -2.11
C THR A 152 -6.01 -10.66 -3.42
N ALA A 153 -6.08 -11.66 -4.29
CA ALA A 153 -6.89 -11.59 -5.50
C ALA A 153 -8.39 -11.54 -5.16
N VAL A 154 -8.88 -12.43 -4.29
CA VAL A 154 -10.31 -12.41 -3.91
C VAL A 154 -10.68 -11.14 -3.13
N ALA A 155 -9.78 -10.61 -2.29
CA ALA A 155 -10.03 -9.36 -1.58
C ALA A 155 -10.16 -8.16 -2.53
N ARG A 156 -9.31 -8.08 -3.56
CA ARG A 156 -9.40 -7.05 -4.59
C ARG A 156 -10.70 -7.10 -5.38
N GLU A 157 -11.19 -8.30 -5.67
CA GLU A 157 -12.43 -8.49 -6.42
C GLU A 157 -13.67 -8.25 -5.55
N ALA A 158 -13.67 -8.78 -4.33
CA ALA A 158 -14.86 -8.80 -3.49
C ALA A 158 -15.07 -7.53 -2.68
N CYS A 159 -14.01 -6.88 -2.21
CA CYS A 159 -14.11 -5.70 -1.35
C CYS A 159 -12.89 -4.76 -1.53
N PRO A 160 -12.70 -4.18 -2.73
CA PRO A 160 -11.57 -3.26 -2.97
C PRO A 160 -11.58 -2.03 -2.06
N GLU A 161 -12.75 -1.59 -1.60
CA GLU A 161 -12.94 -0.40 -0.78
C GLU A 161 -12.29 -0.50 0.60
N ILE A 162 -12.19 -1.71 1.17
CA ILE A 162 -11.58 -1.92 2.49
C ILE A 162 -10.05 -2.02 2.43
N LEU A 163 -9.48 -2.02 1.22
CA LEU A 163 -8.03 -2.11 1.02
C LEU A 163 -7.35 -0.75 1.05
N PHE A 164 -8.11 0.35 0.96
CA PHE A 164 -7.61 1.73 0.99
C PHE A 164 -6.43 1.98 0.02
N GLY A 165 -6.48 1.36 -1.16
CA GLY A 165 -5.43 1.45 -2.19
C GLY A 165 -4.32 0.40 -2.09
N VAL A 166 -4.28 -0.42 -1.03
CA VAL A 166 -3.36 -1.56 -0.93
C VAL A 166 -3.87 -2.74 -1.73
N GLN A 167 -3.51 -2.80 -3.00
CA GLN A 167 -3.99 -3.86 -3.88
C GLN A 167 -3.09 -5.11 -3.87
N TYR A 168 -1.81 -4.95 -3.57
CA TYR A 168 -0.82 -6.00 -3.72
C TYR A 168 -0.01 -6.23 -2.45
N THR A 169 0.44 -7.48 -2.30
CA THR A 169 1.48 -7.81 -1.33
C THR A 169 2.86 -7.34 -1.80
N PRO A 170 3.80 -7.10 -0.86
CA PRO A 170 5.19 -6.81 -1.21
C PRO A 170 5.79 -7.81 -2.20
N ASP A 171 5.45 -9.09 -2.02
CA ASP A 171 5.95 -10.15 -2.89
C ASP A 171 5.30 -10.12 -4.28
N GLU A 172 4.01 -9.78 -4.41
CA GLU A 172 3.37 -9.62 -5.74
C GLU A 172 3.99 -8.49 -6.55
N MET A 173 4.27 -7.37 -5.89
CA MET A 173 4.83 -6.21 -6.56
C MET A 173 6.25 -6.49 -7.07
N ARG A 174 7.10 -7.07 -6.21
CA ARG A 174 8.44 -7.54 -6.62
C ARG A 174 8.36 -8.57 -7.73
N ASP A 175 7.31 -9.38 -7.73
CA ASP A 175 7.15 -10.40 -8.76
C ASP A 175 6.85 -9.82 -10.14
N MET A 176 6.16 -8.67 -10.19
CA MET A 176 5.85 -7.93 -11.41
C MET A 176 7.02 -7.04 -11.88
N ASP A 177 7.75 -6.41 -10.95
CA ASP A 177 8.89 -5.53 -11.29
C ASP A 177 10.04 -6.28 -12.01
N THR A 178 10.18 -7.59 -11.80
CA THR A 178 11.21 -8.39 -12.49
C THR A 178 10.88 -8.74 -13.94
N ALA A 179 9.69 -8.37 -14.45
CA ALA A 179 9.30 -8.63 -15.83
C ALA A 179 9.77 -7.54 -16.81
N ASP A 180 10.22 -6.38 -16.32
CA ASP A 180 10.65 -5.24 -17.13
C ASP A 180 12.13 -4.91 -16.88
N ASP A 181 13.04 -5.70 -17.46
CA ASP A 181 14.41 -5.26 -17.78
C ASP A 181 14.51 -4.95 -19.29
N ASP A 182 13.47 -4.32 -19.84
CA ASP A 182 13.60 -3.53 -21.07
C ASP A 182 13.58 -2.06 -20.63
N SER A 183 14.76 -1.55 -20.31
CA SER A 183 14.98 -0.15 -19.97
C SER A 183 14.55 0.74 -21.14
N VAL A 184 13.35 1.31 -21.08
CA VAL A 184 13.02 2.47 -21.92
C VAL A 184 13.78 3.64 -21.32
N SER A 185 14.90 3.98 -21.96
CA SER A 185 15.63 5.20 -21.67
C SER A 185 14.70 6.38 -21.95
N VAL A 186 14.36 7.11 -20.90
CA VAL A 186 13.66 8.39 -21.04
C VAL A 186 14.71 9.36 -21.56
N GLU A 187 14.71 9.62 -22.86
CA GLU A 187 15.52 10.69 -23.44
C GLU A 187 15.07 12.02 -22.83
N ASP A 188 16.02 12.72 -22.20
CA ASP A 188 15.85 14.07 -21.66
C ASP A 188 15.29 15.00 -22.74
N ILE A 189 14.02 15.38 -22.62
CA ILE A 189 13.49 16.52 -23.36
C ILE A 189 14.12 17.77 -22.76
N ARG A 190 15.23 18.23 -23.36
CA ARG A 190 15.77 19.56 -23.12
C ARG A 190 14.77 20.58 -23.65
N GLU A 191 14.13 21.26 -22.70
CA GLU A 191 13.33 22.46 -22.92
C GLU A 191 14.20 23.50 -23.64
N THR A 192 13.91 23.73 -24.92
CA THR A 192 14.46 24.86 -25.67
C THR A 192 13.50 26.02 -25.44
N ALA A 193 13.87 26.90 -24.49
CA ALA A 193 13.26 28.20 -24.40
C ALA A 193 13.68 28.99 -25.64
N ASP A 194 12.71 29.22 -26.53
CA ASP A 194 12.82 30.09 -27.70
C ASP A 194 12.67 31.54 -27.22
N ASP A 195 13.80 32.25 -27.13
CA ASP A 195 13.84 33.70 -26.94
C ASP A 195 13.27 34.37 -28.20
N THR A 196 11.99 34.68 -28.20
CA THR A 196 11.41 35.57 -29.21
C THR A 196 11.70 37.02 -28.84
N GLU A 197 12.77 37.55 -29.42
CA GLU A 197 13.10 38.97 -29.50
C GLU A 197 11.87 39.77 -29.93
N THR A 198 11.43 40.67 -29.05
CA THR A 198 10.43 41.69 -29.35
C THR A 198 11.11 42.77 -30.17
N THR A 199 10.85 42.81 -31.48
CA THR A 199 11.26 43.95 -32.31
C THR A 199 10.12 44.97 -32.32
N ASP A 200 10.43 46.11 -31.72
CA ASP A 200 9.66 47.34 -31.67
C ASP A 200 9.68 48.02 -33.05
N GLU A 201 8.52 48.11 -33.72
CA GLU A 201 8.31 49.05 -34.82
C GLU A 201 7.04 49.86 -34.53
N GLY A 202 7.24 51.02 -33.89
CA GLY A 202 6.24 52.07 -33.75
C GLY A 202 5.90 52.72 -35.10
N GLU A 203 4.59 52.88 -35.30
CA GLU A 203 3.91 53.41 -36.48
C GLU A 203 4.34 54.84 -36.89
N GLN A 204 4.47 55.03 -38.20
CA GLN A 204 4.39 56.34 -38.84
C GLN A 204 2.92 56.78 -38.94
N GLN A 205 2.62 57.94 -38.36
CA GLN A 205 1.72 58.96 -38.93
C GLN A 205 1.92 60.31 -38.24
#